data_AF-A0A8S2NEE7-F1
#
_entry.id   AF-A0A8S2NEE7-F1
#
_cell.length_a   1.000
_cell.length_b   1.000
_cell.length_c   1.000
_cell.angle_alpha   90.00
_cell.angle_beta   90.00
_cell.angle_gamma   90.00
#
_symmetry.space_group_name_H-M   'P 1'
#
loop_
_entity.id
_entity.type
_entity.pdbx_description
1 polymer ?
#
loop_
_entity_poly.entity_id
_entity_poly.type
_entity_poly.pdbx_seq_one_letter_code
_entity_poly.pdbx_strand_id
1 'polypeptide(L)'
;DLSNGYAYAEILHAYFPNEISMFTYLNGRSLNSRLSNWSLIKQFIARKKIPISNEFIDATVHGKDGGAERLLEQTYELFTNKKAYIDPTNERTDDFTDYSYQRNLHNFERAHTSKSLKNNLKVTELITDPSDAYRTKKSADILYQSKLDREKSRVDNPDRFDIKPTLAERCLRKPLRPDSTAQDWYIKSFDSRSRSATSTTVKSNSFKQQSRETSADVLKKSSMSQHHNDKGLIQADDNNLFYKEIVLKQHSVPLSDLMQINQS
;
A
#
# COMPACT_ATOMS: atom_id res chain seq x y z
N ASP A 1 8.10 26.11 5.91
CA ASP A 1 7.85 24.66 5.94
C ASP A 1 7.27 24.31 7.30
N LEU A 2 6.01 23.88 7.34
CA LEU A 2 5.33 23.53 8.59
C LEU A 2 5.92 22.25 9.20
N SER A 3 6.46 21.35 8.38
CA SER A 3 7.02 20.08 8.84
C SER A 3 8.19 20.27 9.81
N ASN A 4 8.87 21.43 9.80
CA ASN A 4 9.92 21.78 10.77
C ASN A 4 9.39 21.98 12.21
N GLY A 5 8.13 22.36 12.35
CA GLY A 5 7.53 22.70 13.65
C GLY A 5 7.83 24.12 14.14
N TYR A 6 8.87 24.80 13.65
CA TYR A 6 9.18 26.19 14.03
C TYR A 6 8.00 27.15 13.75
N ALA A 7 7.47 27.13 12.52
CA ALA A 7 6.32 27.97 12.15
C ALA A 7 5.05 27.62 12.94
N TYR A 8 4.87 26.34 13.29
CA TYR A 8 3.75 25.93 14.12
C TYR A 8 3.91 26.41 15.56
N ALA A 9 5.14 26.43 16.09
CA ALA A 9 5.45 27.03 17.38
C ALA A 9 5.18 28.54 17.40
N GLU A 10 5.43 29.27 16.31
CA GLU A 10 5.05 30.69 16.18
C GLU A 10 3.54 30.90 16.29
N ILE A 11 2.75 30.05 15.62
CA ILE A 11 1.29 30.08 15.74
C ILE A 11 0.88 29.86 17.20
N LEU A 12 1.43 28.84 17.86
CA LEU A 12 1.11 28.59 19.27
C LEU A 12 1.59 29.73 20.19
N HIS A 13 2.74 30.34 19.91
CA HIS A 13 3.26 31.49 20.65
C HIS A 13 2.33 32.70 20.57
N ALA A 14 1.66 32.92 19.43
CA ALA A 14 0.68 34.00 19.29
C ALA A 14 -0.51 33.86 20.26
N TYR A 15 -0.91 32.63 20.60
CA TYR A 15 -1.98 32.35 21.55
C TYR A 15 -1.48 32.16 22.99
N PHE A 16 -0.25 31.69 23.17
CA PHE A 16 0.35 31.37 24.48
C PHE A 16 1.76 32.00 24.64
N PRO A 17 1.88 33.33 24.59
CA PRO A 17 3.19 34.00 24.53
C PRO A 17 4.04 33.77 25.79
N ASN A 18 3.39 33.59 26.95
CA ASN A 18 4.07 33.39 28.24
C ASN A 18 4.56 31.95 28.45
N GLU A 19 4.15 31.01 27.60
CA GLU A 19 4.38 29.58 27.82
C GLU A 19 5.25 28.94 26.76
N ILE A 20 5.30 29.55 25.58
CA ILE A 20 6.10 29.11 24.46
C ILE A 20 7.19 30.14 24.24
N SER A 21 8.43 29.76 24.52
CA SER A 21 9.60 30.57 24.20
C SER A 21 10.11 30.19 22.81
N MET A 22 10.04 31.13 21.86
CA MET A 22 10.55 30.92 20.49
C MET A 22 12.05 30.62 20.44
N PHE A 23 12.82 31.06 21.45
CA PHE A 23 14.27 30.81 21.54
C PHE A 23 14.64 29.33 21.70
N THR A 24 13.72 28.50 22.20
CA THR A 24 13.96 27.05 22.38
C THR A 24 13.84 26.28 21.06
N TYR A 25 13.17 26.85 20.06
CA TYR A 25 12.93 26.20 18.78
C TYR A 25 14.01 26.55 17.77
N LEU A 26 14.45 25.55 17.01
CA LEU A 26 15.52 25.70 16.03
C LEU A 26 14.93 25.78 14.63
N ASN A 27 15.21 26.85 13.89
CA ASN A 27 14.88 26.94 12.46
C ASN A 27 15.93 26.18 11.60
N GLY A 28 16.11 24.90 11.90
CA GLY A 28 17.03 24.01 11.21
C GLY A 28 16.35 23.21 10.09
N ARG A 29 17.13 22.65 9.17
CA ARG A 29 16.62 21.74 8.12
C ARG A 29 16.85 20.26 8.41
N SER A 30 17.53 19.92 9.51
CA SER A 30 17.86 18.54 9.84
C SER A 30 16.66 17.81 10.45
N LEU A 31 16.57 16.50 10.21
CA LEU A 31 15.54 15.65 10.83
C LEU A 31 15.60 15.73 12.36
N ASN A 32 16.79 15.76 12.96
CA ASN A 32 16.94 15.89 14.42
C ASN A 32 16.37 17.22 14.93
N SER A 33 16.64 18.35 14.24
CA SER A 33 16.07 19.65 14.63
C SER A 33 14.55 19.65 14.56
N ARG A 34 13.99 19.04 13.51
CA ARG A 34 12.56 18.87 13.33
C ARG A 34 11.94 18.05 14.47
N LEU A 35 12.50 16.87 14.75
CA LEU A 35 11.98 15.99 15.81
C LEU A 35 12.10 16.63 17.19
N SER A 36 13.18 17.39 17.44
CA SER A 36 13.35 18.15 18.68
C SER A 36 12.31 19.24 18.82
N ASN A 37 12.00 19.99 17.76
CA ASN A 37 10.94 21.00 17.81
C ASN A 37 9.57 20.36 18.09
N TRP A 38 9.24 19.27 17.39
CA TRP A 38 7.96 18.59 17.56
C TRP A 38 7.82 17.88 18.90
N SER A 39 8.90 17.40 19.52
CA SER A 39 8.83 16.83 20.86
C SER A 39 8.40 17.88 21.90
N LEU A 40 8.93 19.12 21.80
CA LEU A 40 8.51 20.25 22.63
C LEU A 40 7.05 20.63 22.40
N ILE A 41 6.62 20.68 21.13
CA ILE A 41 5.23 20.97 20.76
C ILE A 41 4.28 19.90 21.32
N LYS A 42 4.61 18.60 21.15
CA LYS A 42 3.79 17.49 21.68
C LYS A 42 3.67 17.57 23.20
N GLN A 43 4.77 17.84 23.90
CA GLN A 43 4.74 18.04 25.36
C GLN A 43 3.88 19.24 25.76
N PHE A 44 3.94 20.35 25.02
CA PHE A 44 3.08 21.51 25.26
C PHE A 44 1.58 21.17 25.06
N ILE A 45 1.23 20.56 23.93
CA ILE A 45 -0.15 20.13 23.61
C ILE A 45 -0.70 19.20 24.69
N ALA A 46 0.08 18.21 25.11
CA ALA A 46 -0.30 17.28 26.16
C ALA A 46 -0.51 17.97 27.52
N ARG A 47 0.42 18.86 27.92
CA ARG A 47 0.30 19.64 29.17
C ARG A 47 -0.95 20.52 29.18
N LYS A 48 -1.27 21.13 28.04
CA LYS A 48 -2.45 21.99 27.88
C LYS A 48 -3.75 21.26 27.60
N LYS A 49 -3.68 19.94 27.38
CA LYS A 49 -4.83 19.10 27.00
C LYS A 49 -5.55 19.65 25.75
N ILE A 50 -4.78 20.18 24.80
CA ILE A 50 -5.34 20.67 23.53
C ILE A 50 -5.73 19.43 22.71
N PRO A 51 -6.98 19.31 22.24
CA PRO A 51 -7.48 18.10 21.60
C PRO A 51 -7.04 18.03 20.13
N ILE A 52 -5.74 17.96 19.87
CA ILE A 52 -5.14 17.78 18.54
C ILE A 52 -4.76 16.31 18.35
N SER A 53 -5.07 15.73 17.19
CA SER A 53 -4.71 14.33 16.89
C SER A 53 -3.20 14.17 16.72
N ASN A 54 -2.63 13.15 17.37
CA ASN A 54 -1.21 12.80 17.18
C ASN A 54 -0.92 12.36 15.74
N GLU A 55 -1.90 11.77 15.06
CA GLU A 55 -1.74 11.33 13.67
C GLU A 55 -1.47 12.50 12.74
N PHE A 56 -2.10 13.66 12.98
CA PHE A 56 -1.91 14.87 12.16
C PHE A 56 -0.53 15.48 12.39
N ILE A 57 -0.08 15.45 13.65
CA ILE A 57 1.27 15.86 14.03
C ILE A 57 2.29 14.95 13.34
N ASP A 58 2.14 13.63 13.44
CA ASP A 58 3.07 12.66 12.85
C ASP A 58 3.09 12.77 11.32
N ALA A 59 1.92 12.88 10.68
CA ALA A 59 1.82 13.14 9.25
C ALA A 59 2.55 14.43 8.85
N THR A 60 2.40 15.51 9.63
CA THR A 60 3.10 16.79 9.39
C THR A 60 4.61 16.67 9.56
N VAL A 61 5.08 16.04 10.64
CA VAL A 61 6.51 15.81 10.94
C VAL A 61 7.19 15.07 9.77
N HIS A 62 6.50 14.07 9.22
CA HIS A 62 7.03 13.25 8.13
C HIS A 62 6.79 13.82 6.74
N GLY A 63 6.13 14.99 6.64
CA GLY A 63 5.83 15.62 5.36
C GLY A 63 4.93 14.76 4.47
N LYS A 64 3.92 14.13 5.09
CA LYS A 64 2.85 13.45 4.37
C LYS A 64 1.87 14.48 3.82
N ASP A 65 1.37 14.16 2.63
CA ASP A 65 0.47 15.03 1.89
C ASP A 65 -0.84 15.17 2.69
N GLY A 66 -1.34 16.41 2.85
CA GLY A 66 -2.54 16.69 3.64
C GLY A 66 -2.31 16.78 5.16
N GLY A 67 -1.19 16.29 5.70
CA GLY A 67 -0.93 16.29 7.14
C GLY A 67 -0.87 17.69 7.74
N ALA A 68 -0.10 18.58 7.10
CA ALA A 68 0.08 19.96 7.54
C ALA A 68 -1.23 20.76 7.45
N GLU A 69 -1.99 20.55 6.38
CA GLU A 69 -3.28 21.18 6.14
C GLU A 69 -4.30 20.79 7.21
N ARG A 70 -4.46 19.48 7.48
CA ARG A 70 -5.39 19.00 8.52
C ARG A 70 -5.02 19.49 9.91
N LEU A 71 -3.71 19.53 10.21
CA LEU A 71 -3.25 20.08 11.48
C LEU A 71 -3.63 21.56 11.64
N LEU A 72 -3.41 22.38 10.60
CA LEU A 72 -3.77 23.80 10.64
C LEU A 72 -5.27 24.03 10.68
N GLU A 73 -6.06 23.25 9.94
CA GLU A 73 -7.52 23.28 9.99
C GLU A 73 -8.00 23.01 11.42
N GLN A 74 -7.56 21.90 12.03
CA GLN A 74 -7.93 21.56 13.40
C GLN A 74 -7.52 22.66 14.41
N THR A 75 -6.31 23.19 14.29
CA THR A 75 -5.81 24.23 15.19
C THR A 75 -6.55 25.55 15.01
N TYR A 76 -6.88 25.93 13.78
CA TYR A 76 -7.68 27.11 13.48
C TYR A 76 -9.08 26.99 14.07
N GLU A 77 -9.75 25.84 13.89
CA GLU A 77 -11.08 25.61 14.45
C GLU A 77 -11.07 25.68 15.98
N LEU A 78 -10.07 25.06 16.62
CA LEU A 78 -9.93 25.06 18.08
C LEU A 78 -9.68 26.45 18.66
N PHE A 79 -8.84 27.26 18.02
CA PHE A 79 -8.47 28.57 18.59
C PHE A 79 -9.42 29.70 18.20
N THR A 80 -10.14 29.58 17.08
CA THR A 80 -11.05 30.63 16.60
C THR A 80 -12.52 30.30 16.81
N ASN A 81 -12.86 29.05 17.15
CA ASN A 81 -14.24 28.53 17.18
C ASN A 81 -15.01 28.73 15.88
N LYS A 82 -14.30 28.86 14.74
CA LYS A 82 -14.88 28.99 13.40
C LYS A 82 -14.55 27.72 12.63
N LYS A 83 -15.52 27.19 11.89
CA LYS A 83 -15.27 26.07 10.98
C LYS A 83 -14.30 26.48 9.88
N ALA A 84 -13.33 25.62 9.59
CA ALA A 84 -12.48 25.78 8.43
C ALA A 84 -13.32 25.59 7.16
N TYR A 85 -12.99 26.33 6.11
CA TYR A 85 -13.62 26.12 4.80
C TYR A 85 -13.05 24.85 4.19
N ILE A 86 -13.91 23.86 3.99
CA ILE A 86 -13.58 22.60 3.32
C ILE A 86 -14.30 22.62 1.98
N ASP A 87 -13.55 22.45 0.89
CA ASP A 87 -14.14 22.30 -0.44
C ASP A 87 -14.96 21.01 -0.48
N PRO A 88 -16.28 21.08 -0.69
CA PRO A 88 -17.15 19.91 -0.68
C PRO A 88 -16.83 18.92 -1.82
N THR A 89 -16.10 19.35 -2.85
CA THR A 89 -15.67 18.48 -3.96
C THR A 89 -14.43 17.66 -3.62
N ASN A 90 -13.71 18.02 -2.57
CA ASN A 90 -12.51 17.32 -2.14
C ASN A 90 -12.87 16.36 -1.00
N GLU A 91 -13.21 15.12 -1.34
CA GLU A 91 -13.34 14.02 -0.38
C GLU A 91 -11.97 13.71 0.24
N ARG A 92 -11.54 14.56 1.18
CA ARG A 92 -10.29 14.37 1.91
C ARG A 92 -10.48 13.27 2.93
N THR A 93 -9.74 12.18 2.77
CA THR A 93 -9.62 11.13 3.76
C THR A 93 -8.51 11.48 4.77
N ASP A 94 -8.66 11.03 6.02
CA ASP A 94 -7.67 11.23 7.10
C ASP A 94 -6.69 10.05 7.21
N ASP A 95 -6.52 9.29 6.14
CA ASP A 95 -5.65 8.11 6.10
C ASP A 95 -4.18 8.44 5.80
N PHE A 96 -3.88 9.68 5.37
CA PHE A 96 -2.53 10.12 4.95
C PHE A 96 -1.86 9.16 3.96
N THR A 97 -2.69 8.49 3.16
CA THR A 97 -2.26 7.63 2.07
C THR A 97 -2.79 8.20 0.76
N ASP A 98 -2.21 7.78 -0.36
CA ASP A 98 -2.72 8.13 -1.68
C ASP A 98 -3.94 7.28 -2.10
N TYR A 99 -4.53 6.49 -1.20
CA TYR A 99 -5.55 5.49 -1.53
C TYR A 99 -6.80 6.08 -2.19
N SER A 100 -7.38 7.12 -1.61
CA SER A 100 -8.56 7.81 -2.15
C SER A 100 -8.28 8.38 -3.54
N TYR A 101 -7.11 9.01 -3.71
CA TYR A 101 -6.63 9.49 -5.01
C TYR A 101 -6.52 8.34 -6.01
N GLN A 102 -5.79 7.25 -5.68
CA GLN A 102 -5.57 6.08 -6.55
C GLN A 102 -6.87 5.40 -7.00
N ARG A 103 -7.89 5.35 -6.15
CA ARG A 103 -9.20 4.78 -6.50
C ARG A 103 -9.92 5.57 -7.59
N ASN A 104 -9.79 6.89 -7.59
CA ASN A 104 -10.48 7.78 -8.51
C ASN A 104 -9.79 7.86 -9.88
N LEU A 105 -8.54 7.42 -9.99
CA LEU A 105 -7.82 7.35 -11.27
C LEU A 105 -8.24 6.17 -12.13
N HIS A 106 -8.13 6.38 -13.44
CA HIS A 106 -8.22 5.30 -14.42
C HIS A 106 -7.10 4.28 -14.22
N ASN A 107 -7.35 3.02 -14.56
CA ASN A 107 -6.44 1.91 -14.30
C ASN A 107 -5.01 2.10 -14.85
N PHE A 108 -4.85 2.84 -15.96
CA PHE A 108 -3.53 3.09 -16.56
C PHE A 108 -2.78 4.28 -15.94
N GLU A 109 -3.46 5.13 -15.17
CA GLU A 109 -2.89 6.32 -14.50
C GLU A 109 -2.50 6.03 -13.04
N ARG A 110 -2.98 4.90 -12.50
CA ARG A 110 -2.66 4.48 -11.14
C ARG A 110 -1.16 4.30 -10.95
N ALA A 111 -0.70 4.63 -9.74
CA ALA A 111 0.69 4.48 -9.36
C ALA A 111 1.12 3.00 -9.48
N HIS A 112 2.26 2.80 -10.13
CA HIS A 112 2.98 1.53 -10.06
C HIS A 112 3.60 1.36 -8.66
N THR A 113 3.77 0.11 -8.21
CA THR A 113 4.25 -0.25 -6.85
C THR A 113 5.36 0.64 -6.26
N SER A 114 6.42 0.92 -7.03
CA SER A 114 7.52 1.76 -6.55
C SER A 114 7.07 3.18 -6.22
N LYS A 115 6.11 3.72 -6.98
CA LYS A 115 5.50 5.03 -6.75
C LYS A 115 4.53 4.98 -5.57
N SER A 116 3.73 3.92 -5.43
CA SER A 116 2.86 3.72 -4.26
C SER A 116 3.66 3.65 -2.96
N LEU A 117 4.80 2.95 -2.96
CA LEU A 117 5.71 2.94 -1.80
C LEU A 117 6.24 4.33 -1.48
N LYS A 118 6.73 5.08 -2.48
CA LYS A 118 7.27 6.43 -2.29
C LYS A 118 6.23 7.43 -1.76
N ASN A 119 4.99 7.31 -2.22
CA ASN A 119 3.91 8.20 -1.82
C ASN A 119 3.49 7.92 -0.36
N ASN A 120 3.36 6.65 0.02
CA ASN A 120 2.78 6.24 1.30
C ASN A 120 3.80 5.98 2.42
N LEU A 121 5.07 5.77 2.09
CA LEU A 121 6.14 5.44 3.04
C LEU A 121 7.28 6.46 2.93
N LYS A 122 7.37 7.37 3.90
CA LYS A 122 8.40 8.42 3.90
C LYS A 122 9.66 7.90 4.59
N VAL A 123 10.83 8.24 4.05
CA VAL A 123 12.14 7.86 4.62
C VAL A 123 12.29 8.34 6.07
N THR A 124 11.70 9.48 6.41
CA THR A 124 11.73 10.00 7.78
C THR A 124 11.00 9.11 8.78
N GLU A 125 9.88 8.49 8.39
CA GLU A 125 9.16 7.51 9.24
C GLU A 125 10.05 6.29 9.50
N LEU A 126 10.76 5.85 8.46
CA LEU A 126 11.73 4.76 8.51
C LEU A 126 13.01 5.11 9.26
N ILE A 127 13.21 6.34 9.71
CA ILE A 127 14.33 6.67 10.59
C ILE A 127 13.84 6.78 12.02
N THR A 128 12.63 7.31 12.23
CA THR A 128 12.07 7.56 13.56
C THR A 128 11.52 6.31 14.23
N ASP A 129 10.87 5.40 13.51
CA ASP A 129 10.21 4.24 14.12
C ASP A 129 11.22 3.12 14.34
N PRO A 130 11.66 2.79 15.56
CA PRO A 130 12.77 1.84 15.77
C PRO A 130 12.41 0.39 15.45
N SER A 131 11.12 0.07 15.27
CA SER A 131 10.65 -1.30 15.03
C SER A 131 10.76 -1.70 13.56
N ASP A 132 11.64 -2.65 13.26
CA ASP A 132 11.76 -3.23 11.92
C ASP A 132 10.49 -3.98 11.48
N ALA A 133 9.79 -4.59 12.44
CA ALA A 133 8.52 -5.27 12.20
C ALA A 133 7.44 -4.31 11.67
N TYR A 134 7.34 -3.10 12.24
CA TYR A 134 6.37 -2.10 11.78
C TYR A 134 6.64 -1.67 10.33
N ARG A 135 7.92 -1.40 10.00
CA ARG A 135 8.33 -0.98 8.66
C ARG A 135 8.09 -2.08 7.63
N THR A 136 8.42 -3.32 7.99
CA THR A 136 8.21 -4.50 7.14
C THR A 136 6.72 -4.74 6.90
N LYS A 137 5.89 -4.67 7.95
CA LYS A 137 4.43 -4.81 7.84
C LYS A 137 3.83 -3.74 6.92
N LYS A 138 4.13 -2.46 7.19
CA LYS A 138 3.58 -1.33 6.43
C LYS A 138 3.98 -1.39 4.95
N SER A 139 5.24 -1.74 4.66
CA SER A 139 5.68 -1.92 3.27
C SER A 139 5.01 -3.13 2.61
N ALA A 140 4.87 -4.26 3.31
CA ALA A 140 4.17 -5.44 2.82
C ALA A 140 2.69 -5.14 2.49
N ASP A 141 2.00 -4.37 3.34
CA ASP A 141 0.61 -3.98 3.13
C ASP A 141 0.46 -3.15 1.83
N ILE A 142 1.34 -2.16 1.61
CA ILE A 142 1.34 -1.35 0.37
C ILE A 142 1.60 -2.22 -0.87
N LEU A 143 2.54 -3.16 -0.78
CA LEU A 143 2.85 -4.10 -1.86
C LEU A 143 1.65 -5.00 -2.17
N TYR A 144 0.99 -5.50 -1.14
CA TYR A 144 -0.19 -6.35 -1.26
C TYR A 144 -1.34 -5.61 -1.94
N GLN A 145 -1.67 -4.39 -1.51
CA GLN A 145 -2.70 -3.58 -2.16
C GLN A 145 -2.36 -3.31 -3.63
N SER A 146 -1.10 -2.94 -3.92
CA SER A 146 -0.64 -2.73 -5.30
C SER A 146 -0.77 -3.98 -6.18
N LYS A 147 -0.63 -5.18 -5.60
CA LYS A 147 -0.83 -6.45 -6.31
C LYS A 147 -2.31 -6.67 -6.61
N LEU A 148 -3.18 -6.48 -5.61
CA LEU A 148 -4.63 -6.61 -5.77
C LEU A 148 -5.16 -5.67 -6.85
N ASP A 149 -4.70 -4.41 -6.88
CA ASP A 149 -5.14 -3.45 -7.90
C ASP A 149 -4.78 -3.87 -9.31
N ARG A 150 -3.62 -4.52 -9.49
CA ARG A 150 -3.20 -5.07 -10.78
C ARG A 150 -4.03 -6.29 -11.18
N GLU A 151 -4.29 -7.19 -10.24
CA GLU A 151 -5.14 -8.35 -10.49
C GLU A 151 -6.55 -7.92 -10.88
N LYS A 152 -7.11 -6.95 -10.16
CA LYS A 152 -8.39 -6.33 -10.49
C LYS A 152 -8.37 -5.68 -11.88
N SER A 153 -7.33 -4.90 -12.20
CA SER A 153 -7.20 -4.29 -13.53
C SER A 153 -7.17 -5.33 -14.66
N ARG A 154 -6.54 -6.49 -14.40
CA ARG A 154 -6.47 -7.63 -15.33
C ARG A 154 -7.84 -8.28 -15.53
N VAL A 155 -8.61 -8.45 -14.45
CA VAL A 155 -9.98 -9.00 -14.49
C VAL A 155 -10.94 -8.04 -15.20
N ASP A 156 -10.85 -6.74 -14.90
CA ASP A 156 -11.74 -5.72 -15.45
C ASP A 156 -11.49 -5.44 -16.94
N ASN A 157 -10.26 -5.68 -17.44
CA ASN A 157 -9.87 -5.40 -18.82
C ASN A 157 -9.10 -6.57 -19.45
N PRO A 158 -9.73 -7.75 -19.62
CA PRO A 158 -9.04 -8.97 -20.06
C PRO A 158 -8.39 -8.81 -21.44
N ASP A 159 -9.03 -8.07 -22.34
CA ASP A 159 -8.54 -7.81 -23.70
C ASP A 159 -7.22 -7.02 -23.70
N ARG A 160 -7.06 -6.04 -22.79
CA ARG A 160 -5.84 -5.24 -22.68
C ARG A 160 -4.63 -6.07 -22.25
N PHE A 161 -4.85 -7.16 -21.53
CA PHE A 161 -3.80 -8.01 -20.97
C PHE A 161 -3.64 -9.35 -21.70
N ASP A 162 -4.25 -9.49 -22.87
CA ASP A 162 -4.26 -10.70 -23.69
C ASP A 162 -4.68 -11.95 -22.90
N ILE A 163 -5.59 -11.77 -21.93
CA ILE A 163 -6.08 -12.86 -21.09
C ILE A 163 -7.10 -13.64 -21.89
N LYS A 164 -6.71 -14.82 -22.33
CA LYS A 164 -7.60 -15.72 -23.07
C LYS A 164 -8.72 -16.18 -22.14
N PRO A 165 -10.00 -16.14 -22.59
CA PRO A 165 -11.11 -16.62 -21.79
C PRO A 165 -10.91 -18.10 -21.47
N THR A 166 -11.28 -18.49 -20.26
CA THR A 166 -11.15 -19.86 -19.78
C THR A 166 -12.00 -20.81 -20.63
N LEU A 167 -11.70 -22.12 -20.61
CA LEU A 167 -12.51 -23.10 -21.36
C LEU A 167 -13.98 -23.03 -20.94
N ALA A 168 -14.25 -22.82 -19.64
CA ALA A 168 -15.59 -22.65 -19.11
C ALA A 168 -16.32 -21.41 -19.64
N GLU A 169 -15.61 -20.28 -19.81
CA GLU A 169 -16.16 -19.05 -20.40
C GLU A 169 -16.41 -19.18 -21.91
N ARG A 170 -15.54 -19.91 -22.62
CA ARG A 170 -15.72 -20.19 -24.05
C ARG A 170 -16.88 -21.16 -24.31
N CYS A 171 -17.14 -22.06 -23.37
CA CYS A 171 -18.27 -22.96 -23.42
C CYS A 171 -19.56 -22.20 -23.08
N LEU A 172 -20.20 -21.60 -24.08
CA LEU A 172 -21.59 -21.15 -23.98
C LEU A 172 -22.44 -22.34 -23.54
N ARG A 173 -22.78 -22.41 -22.24
CA ARG A 173 -23.80 -23.34 -21.75
C ARG A 173 -25.10 -22.91 -22.41
N LYS A 174 -25.51 -23.64 -23.46
CA LYS A 174 -26.87 -23.50 -24.00
C LYS A 174 -27.83 -23.61 -22.80
N PRO A 175 -28.73 -22.64 -22.59
CA PRO A 175 -29.73 -22.79 -21.55
C PRO A 175 -30.43 -24.13 -21.77
N LEU A 176 -30.65 -24.88 -20.68
CA LEU A 176 -31.48 -26.07 -20.73
C LEU A 176 -32.78 -25.66 -21.40
N ARG A 177 -33.10 -26.31 -22.52
CA ARG A 177 -34.37 -26.11 -23.22
C ARG A 177 -35.48 -26.25 -22.15
N PRO A 178 -36.40 -25.27 -22.00
CA PRO A 178 -37.46 -25.36 -21.00
C PRO A 178 -38.38 -26.57 -21.19
N ASP A 179 -38.30 -27.24 -22.35
CA ASP A 179 -39.26 -28.26 -22.76
C ASP A 179 -38.67 -29.69 -22.83
N SER A 180 -37.52 -29.93 -22.20
CA SER A 180 -37.00 -31.30 -22.08
C SER A 180 -36.97 -31.68 -20.62
N THR A 181 -38.01 -32.39 -20.19
CA THR A 181 -38.07 -33.25 -19.00
C THR A 181 -36.67 -33.83 -18.69
N ALA A 182 -35.95 -33.18 -17.79
CA ALA A 182 -34.65 -33.65 -17.30
C ALA A 182 -34.78 -35.03 -16.59
N GLN A 183 -36.02 -35.47 -16.34
CA GLN A 183 -36.36 -36.81 -15.88
C GLN A 183 -36.22 -37.90 -16.97
N ASP A 184 -36.29 -37.59 -18.27
CA ASP A 184 -36.26 -38.64 -19.32
C ASP A 184 -34.88 -39.24 -19.59
N TRP A 185 -33.79 -38.48 -19.37
CA TRP A 185 -32.43 -39.00 -19.54
C TRP A 185 -31.94 -39.84 -18.36
N TYR A 186 -32.43 -39.56 -17.15
CA TYR A 186 -32.12 -40.34 -15.95
C TYR A 186 -32.87 -41.68 -15.93
N ILE A 187 -34.10 -41.72 -16.45
CA ILE A 187 -34.92 -42.95 -16.48
C ILE A 187 -34.44 -43.92 -17.58
N LYS A 188 -34.04 -43.43 -18.77
CA LYS A 188 -33.58 -44.32 -19.87
C LYS A 188 -32.21 -44.98 -19.66
N SER A 189 -31.36 -44.41 -18.80
CA SER A 189 -30.01 -44.93 -18.56
C SER A 189 -29.92 -45.98 -17.45
N PHE A 190 -30.97 -46.13 -16.63
CA PHE A 190 -31.07 -47.20 -15.64
C PHE A 190 -31.80 -48.45 -16.15
N ASP A 191 -32.67 -48.31 -17.15
CA ASP A 191 -33.47 -49.44 -17.66
C ASP A 191 -32.71 -50.34 -18.68
N SER A 192 -31.53 -49.90 -19.13
CA SER A 192 -30.70 -50.65 -20.09
C SER A 192 -29.59 -51.48 -19.44
N ARG A 193 -29.53 -51.57 -18.10
CA ARG A 193 -28.52 -52.37 -17.36
C ARG A 193 -28.98 -53.73 -16.84
N SER A 194 -30.20 -54.14 -17.16
CA SER A 194 -30.69 -55.49 -16.88
C SER A 194 -30.50 -56.41 -18.09
N ARG A 195 -29.25 -56.69 -18.49
CA ARG A 195 -28.85 -57.96 -19.13
C ARG A 195 -27.34 -58.01 -19.37
N SER A 196 -26.77 -59.11 -18.88
CA SER A 196 -25.53 -59.75 -19.32
C SER A 196 -24.22 -59.21 -18.72
N ALA A 197 -23.77 -59.93 -17.70
CA ALA A 197 -22.39 -59.98 -17.25
C ALA A 197 -21.46 -60.48 -18.36
N THR A 198 -20.34 -59.79 -18.58
CA THR A 198 -19.07 -60.40 -19.01
C THR A 198 -17.92 -59.51 -18.55
N SER A 199 -16.99 -60.13 -17.83
CA SER A 199 -15.74 -59.58 -17.33
C SER A 199 -14.91 -58.89 -18.42
N THR A 200 -14.36 -57.71 -18.13
CA THR A 200 -13.07 -57.32 -18.72
C THR A 200 -12.28 -56.42 -17.76
N THR A 201 -11.02 -56.80 -17.62
CA THR A 201 -9.94 -56.39 -16.73
C THR A 201 -9.68 -54.88 -16.67
N VAL A 202 -9.57 -54.36 -15.45
CA VAL A 202 -9.13 -52.98 -15.15
C VAL A 202 -7.60 -52.90 -15.28
N LYS A 203 -7.11 -52.05 -16.19
CA LYS A 203 -5.74 -51.51 -16.12
C LYS A 203 -5.81 -50.07 -15.61
N SER A 204 -5.23 -49.83 -14.44
CA SER A 204 -5.02 -48.51 -13.85
C SER A 204 -3.89 -47.79 -14.57
N ASN A 205 -4.15 -46.58 -15.08
CA ASN A 205 -3.10 -45.64 -15.46
C ASN A 205 -3.16 -44.43 -14.53
N SER A 206 -2.10 -44.30 -13.75
CA SER A 206 -1.78 -43.19 -12.85
C SER A 206 -1.31 -41.98 -13.67
N PHE A 207 -1.98 -40.85 -13.49
CA PHE A 207 -1.61 -39.58 -14.13
C PHE A 207 -0.58 -38.85 -13.24
N LYS A 208 0.67 -38.76 -13.72
CA LYS A 208 1.74 -37.98 -13.07
C LYS A 208 1.50 -36.49 -13.29
N GLN A 209 1.38 -35.73 -12.20
CA GLN A 209 1.58 -34.27 -12.21
C GLN A 209 3.07 -33.99 -12.44
N GLN A 210 3.38 -33.26 -13.52
CA GLN A 210 4.69 -32.65 -13.72
C GLN A 210 4.60 -31.16 -13.33
N SER A 211 5.26 -30.83 -12.23
CA SER A 211 5.66 -29.49 -11.84
C SER A 211 6.62 -28.92 -12.89
N ARG A 212 6.39 -27.67 -13.32
CA ARG A 212 7.37 -26.88 -14.07
C ARG A 212 8.00 -25.89 -13.11
N GLU A 213 9.20 -26.23 -12.66
CA GLU A 213 10.19 -25.29 -12.16
C GLU A 213 10.66 -24.44 -13.35
N THR A 214 10.58 -23.11 -13.24
CA THR A 214 11.27 -22.21 -14.17
C THR A 214 12.44 -21.59 -13.46
N SER A 215 13.63 -22.03 -13.89
CA SER A 215 14.95 -21.65 -13.44
C SER A 215 15.19 -20.14 -13.46
N ALA A 216 15.85 -19.69 -12.41
CA ALA A 216 16.64 -18.48 -12.36
C ALA A 216 17.77 -18.56 -13.40
N ASP A 217 17.79 -17.65 -14.37
CA ASP A 217 19.00 -17.28 -15.12
C ASP A 217 18.71 -16.11 -16.07
N VAL A 218 18.53 -14.89 -15.53
CA VAL A 218 18.70 -13.65 -16.31
C VAL A 218 19.23 -12.54 -15.38
N LEU A 219 20.45 -12.09 -15.67
CA LEU A 219 21.14 -10.86 -15.22
C LEU A 219 21.95 -10.88 -13.90
N LYS A 220 23.10 -11.56 -13.96
CA LYS A 220 24.36 -11.02 -13.41
C LYS A 220 25.26 -10.60 -14.58
N LYS A 221 25.40 -9.28 -14.79
CA LYS A 221 26.57 -8.60 -15.38
C LYS A 221 26.25 -7.11 -15.54
N SER A 222 26.58 -6.32 -14.53
CA SER A 222 27.20 -4.99 -14.69
C SER A 222 27.57 -4.43 -13.32
N SER A 223 28.76 -4.78 -12.84
CA SER A 223 29.46 -4.05 -11.78
C SER A 223 30.93 -4.04 -12.16
N MET A 224 31.43 -2.87 -12.59
CA MET A 224 32.81 -2.39 -12.38
C MET A 224 33.06 -1.11 -13.21
N SER A 225 33.10 0.03 -12.54
CA SER A 225 34.06 1.11 -12.81
C SER A 225 34.13 2.03 -11.58
N GLN A 226 35.34 2.41 -11.21
CA GLN A 226 35.75 3.05 -9.97
C GLN A 226 35.87 4.58 -10.05
N HIS A 227 35.93 5.21 -8.85
CA HIS A 227 36.43 6.55 -8.48
C HIS A 227 35.60 7.76 -8.98
N HIS A 228 35.31 8.81 -8.20
CA HIS A 228 36.08 9.55 -7.19
C HIS A 228 35.18 10.28 -6.16
N ASN A 229 35.80 10.82 -5.10
CA ASN A 229 35.22 11.68 -4.07
C ASN A 229 34.44 12.89 -4.63
N ASP A 230 33.23 13.13 -4.13
CA ASP A 230 32.78 14.47 -3.72
C ASP A 230 31.53 14.40 -2.82
N LYS A 231 31.69 14.89 -1.58
CA LYS A 231 30.64 14.97 -0.57
C LYS A 231 29.77 16.19 -0.87
N GLY A 232 28.62 15.97 -1.48
CA GLY A 232 27.59 17.01 -1.54
C GLY A 232 26.64 16.93 -2.71
N LEU A 233 26.05 15.75 -2.99
CA LEU A 233 24.80 15.64 -3.76
C LEU A 233 24.32 14.18 -3.73
N ILE A 234 23.91 13.67 -2.57
CA ILE A 234 23.41 12.29 -2.43
C ILE A 234 22.08 12.35 -1.70
N GLN A 235 20.96 12.35 -2.44
CA GLN A 235 19.63 12.20 -1.84
C GLN A 235 18.56 11.65 -2.79
N ALA A 236 18.78 11.62 -4.11
CA ALA A 236 17.80 11.09 -5.07
C ALA A 236 18.02 9.60 -5.41
N ASP A 237 19.26 9.19 -5.64
CA ASP A 237 19.57 7.84 -6.16
C ASP A 237 19.50 6.75 -5.08
N ASP A 238 19.96 7.04 -3.86
CA ASP A 238 19.92 6.10 -2.73
C ASP A 238 18.49 5.76 -2.31
N ASN A 239 17.58 6.75 -2.35
CA ASN A 239 16.17 6.52 -2.08
C ASN A 239 15.57 5.56 -3.10
N ASN A 240 15.94 5.70 -4.37
CA ASN A 240 15.42 4.84 -5.44
C ASN A 240 15.96 3.40 -5.33
N LEU A 241 17.21 3.25 -4.88
CA LEU A 241 17.82 1.95 -4.58
C LEU A 241 17.13 1.27 -3.39
N PHE A 242 16.84 2.03 -2.33
CA PHE A 242 16.20 1.54 -1.12
C PHE A 242 14.79 0.99 -1.38
N TYR A 243 13.93 1.72 -2.10
CA TYR A 243 12.61 1.20 -2.47
C TYR A 243 12.71 -0.01 -3.42
N LYS A 244 13.71 -0.05 -4.30
CA LYS A 244 13.98 -1.23 -5.13
C LYS A 244 14.39 -2.42 -4.27
N GLU A 245 15.24 -2.24 -3.26
CA GLU A 245 15.63 -3.32 -2.34
C GLU A 245 14.44 -3.87 -1.55
N ILE A 246 13.54 -3.02 -1.05
CA ILE A 246 12.31 -3.47 -0.38
C ILE A 246 11.48 -4.36 -1.32
N VAL A 247 11.25 -3.88 -2.56
CA VAL A 247 10.50 -4.62 -3.57
C VAL A 247 11.17 -5.96 -3.89
N LEU A 248 12.50 -5.98 -4.04
CA LEU A 248 13.27 -7.19 -4.35
C LEU A 248 13.28 -8.19 -3.18
N LYS A 249 13.50 -7.73 -1.94
CA LYS A 249 13.50 -8.58 -0.73
C LYS A 249 12.13 -9.22 -0.48
N GLN A 250 11.03 -8.53 -0.83
CA GLN A 250 9.69 -9.08 -0.63
C GLN A 250 9.19 -9.93 -1.81
N HIS A 251 9.69 -9.73 -3.03
CA HIS A 251 9.42 -10.65 -4.14
C HIS A 251 10.08 -12.03 -3.97
N SER A 252 11.13 -12.14 -3.15
CA SER A 252 11.78 -13.42 -2.81
C SER A 252 11.10 -14.23 -1.70
N VAL A 253 10.03 -13.70 -1.08
CA VAL A 253 9.31 -14.39 0.01
C VAL A 253 7.98 -14.94 -0.52
N PRO A 254 7.72 -16.26 -0.42
CA PRO A 254 6.44 -16.84 -0.83
C PRO A 254 5.29 -16.31 0.03
N LEU A 255 4.12 -16.14 -0.59
CA LEU A 255 2.94 -15.49 0.02
C LEU A 255 2.46 -16.16 1.32
N SER A 256 2.76 -17.45 1.51
CA SER A 256 2.47 -18.20 2.74
C SER A 256 3.15 -17.59 3.98
N ASP A 257 4.36 -17.05 3.79
CA ASP A 257 5.22 -16.64 4.91
C ASP A 257 4.91 -15.19 5.31
N LEU A 258 4.46 -14.36 4.38
CA LEU A 258 3.95 -13.01 4.67
C LEU A 258 2.62 -13.04 5.44
N MET A 259 1.80 -14.09 5.27
CA MET A 259 0.56 -14.25 6.03
C MET A 259 0.78 -14.75 7.47
N GLN A 260 1.85 -15.50 7.74
CA GLN A 260 2.19 -15.93 9.10
C GLN A 260 2.62 -14.76 9.99
N ILE A 261 3.27 -13.73 9.42
CA ILE A 261 3.64 -12.50 10.14
C ILE A 261 2.41 -11.70 10.60
N ASN A 262 1.26 -11.86 9.93
CA ASN A 262 0.01 -11.17 10.29
C ASN A 262 -0.79 -11.86 11.42
N GLN A 263 -0.32 -13.00 11.94
CA GLN A 263 -1.01 -13.77 12.99
C GLN A 263 -0.28 -13.80 14.34
N SER A 264 0.83 -13.07 14.49
CA SER A 264 1.61 -12.98 15.74
C SER A 264 1.59 -11.60 16.37
#